data_AF-A0A6G0EHR0-F1
#
_entry.id   AF-A0A6G0EHR0-F1
#
_cell.length_a   1.000
_cell.length_b   1.000
_cell.length_c   1.000
_cell.angle_alpha   90.00
_cell.angle_beta   90.00
_cell.angle_gamma   90.00
#
_symmetry.space_group_name_H-M   'P 1'
#
loop_
_entity.id
_entity.type
_entity.pdbx_description
1 polymer ?
#
loop_
_entity_poly.entity_id
_entity_poly.type
_entity_poly.pdbx_seq_one_letter_code
_entity_poly.pdbx_strand_id
1 'polypeptide(L)'
;MAPPTRFAAVVSLLVVGVFFTQSFSLAAGLQTTYVADEVTAETPPELVATNDADVVDLTDHVAGTPELEDPLQTAVETGRFDGSVEPEAHIVLSDVHDDVRFAVYEGRYYRFSLDVSDEPIGAEITLSPTDWRTVAEATADPAADASPEVRKAIDDGSAAQDSFVVSGLYVRDGTYHLVRPESEGAVAGNFFATVGGFLFNPIGWAYVVSGVGLLAALQTRDGPRPVDTRSALAVLPATLAVMWVATTLSGTGSVAMRYALVPFIGVVAAFGLFAGLCLRRRAWGPLAVGSVVLCGVVFAVDVAALGVLGAAFGTLGIVVGWGGSLLLVPYGYLFAVDPDVAATEAPAN
;
A
#
# COMPACT_ATOMS: atom_id res chain seq x y z
N MET A 1 -35.30 -12.60 -24.93
CA MET A 1 -34.24 -11.58 -25.09
C MET A 1 -34.31 -10.58 -23.95
N ALA A 2 -33.21 -10.37 -23.23
CA ALA A 2 -33.15 -9.38 -22.17
C ALA A 2 -33.23 -7.93 -22.73
N PRO A 3 -33.75 -6.95 -21.98
CA PRO A 3 -33.80 -5.55 -22.41
C PRO A 3 -32.39 -5.00 -22.73
N PRO A 4 -32.23 -4.15 -23.76
CA PRO A 4 -30.92 -3.64 -24.22
C PRO A 4 -30.15 -2.90 -23.12
N THR A 5 -30.86 -2.26 -22.19
CA THR A 5 -30.28 -1.57 -21.02
C THR A 5 -29.56 -2.51 -20.05
N ARG A 6 -30.02 -3.77 -19.94
CA ARG A 6 -29.38 -4.77 -19.07
C ARG A 6 -28.12 -5.35 -19.69
N PHE A 7 -28.14 -5.53 -21.02
CA PHE A 7 -26.95 -5.93 -21.76
C PHE A 7 -25.88 -4.84 -21.70
N ALA A 8 -26.26 -3.57 -21.89
CA ALA A 8 -25.36 -2.43 -21.75
C ALA A 8 -24.73 -2.36 -20.34
N ALA A 9 -25.50 -2.60 -19.27
CA ALA A 9 -24.98 -2.64 -17.91
C ALA A 9 -23.89 -3.72 -17.74
N VAL A 10 -24.13 -4.94 -18.25
CA VAL A 10 -23.14 -6.04 -18.17
C VAL A 10 -21.89 -5.73 -18.99
N VAL A 11 -22.05 -5.13 -20.18
CA VAL A 11 -20.91 -4.68 -21.00
C VAL A 11 -20.11 -3.59 -20.28
N SER A 12 -20.77 -2.61 -19.66
CA SER A 12 -20.08 -1.59 -18.84
C SER A 12 -19.30 -2.21 -17.69
N LEU A 13 -19.86 -3.21 -16.99
CA LEU A 13 -19.16 -3.93 -15.93
C LEU A 13 -17.91 -4.64 -16.46
N LEU A 14 -18.00 -5.28 -17.64
CA LEU A 14 -16.85 -5.92 -18.29
C LEU A 14 -15.78 -4.91 -18.68
N VAL A 15 -16.16 -3.76 -19.25
CA VAL A 15 -15.20 -2.70 -19.62
C VAL A 15 -14.47 -2.16 -18.40
N VAL A 16 -15.20 -1.86 -17.31
CA VAL A 16 -14.62 -1.40 -16.05
C VAL A 16 -13.71 -2.48 -15.45
N GLY A 17 -14.16 -3.74 -15.48
CA GLY A 17 -13.38 -4.89 -15.02
C GLY A 17 -12.06 -5.02 -15.78
N VAL A 18 -12.09 -4.98 -17.11
CA VAL A 18 -10.88 -5.03 -17.95
C VAL A 18 -9.96 -3.85 -17.63
N PHE A 19 -10.47 -2.63 -17.53
CA PHE A 19 -9.66 -1.47 -17.17
C PHE A 19 -8.95 -1.66 -15.81
N PHE A 20 -9.65 -2.18 -14.80
CA PHE A 20 -9.08 -2.48 -13.49
C PHE A 20 -8.12 -3.68 -13.50
N THR A 21 -8.28 -4.68 -14.37
CA THR A 21 -7.25 -5.73 -14.52
C THR A 21 -5.95 -5.20 -15.09
N GLN A 22 -6.00 -4.17 -15.94
CA GLN A 22 -4.83 -3.56 -16.57
C GLN A 22 -4.15 -2.50 -15.69
N SER A 23 -4.74 -2.08 -14.57
CA SER A 23 -4.15 -1.04 -13.71
C SER A 23 -2.79 -1.46 -13.14
N PHE A 24 -2.57 -2.75 -12.91
CA PHE A 24 -1.25 -3.27 -12.50
C PHE A 24 -0.20 -3.11 -13.61
N SER A 25 -0.55 -3.37 -14.88
CA SER A 25 0.38 -3.19 -16.00
C SER A 25 0.69 -1.72 -16.28
N LEU A 26 -0.27 -0.82 -16.04
CA LEU A 26 -0.07 0.62 -16.14
C LEU A 26 0.77 1.17 -14.98
N ALA A 27 0.59 0.63 -13.77
CA ALA A 27 1.39 0.98 -12.60
C ALA A 27 2.83 0.48 -12.69
N ALA A 28 3.03 -0.76 -13.14
CA ALA A 28 4.36 -1.36 -13.33
C ALA A 28 5.17 -0.70 -14.47
N GLY A 29 4.55 0.17 -15.28
CA GLY A 29 5.24 0.97 -16.29
C GLY A 29 5.64 2.37 -15.82
N LEU A 30 5.36 2.74 -14.57
CA LEU A 30 5.79 4.02 -14.00
C LEU A 30 7.23 3.90 -13.52
N GLN A 31 8.14 4.47 -14.31
CA GLN A 31 9.54 4.61 -13.92
C GLN A 31 9.70 5.77 -12.95
N THR A 32 10.41 5.54 -11.86
CA THR A 32 10.90 6.62 -11.00
C THR A 32 12.30 6.98 -11.46
N THR A 33 12.52 8.25 -11.80
CA THR A 33 13.87 8.76 -12.04
C THR A 33 14.56 8.99 -10.69
N TYR A 34 15.71 8.35 -10.53
CA TYR A 34 16.64 8.62 -9.43
C TYR A 34 17.80 9.45 -9.96
N VAL A 35 18.19 10.46 -9.19
CA VAL A 35 19.35 11.31 -9.46
C VAL A 35 20.44 11.01 -8.46
N ALA A 36 21.69 11.15 -8.89
CA ALA A 36 22.87 11.02 -8.04
C ALA A 36 23.63 12.34 -8.06
N ASP A 37 23.27 13.25 -7.16
CA ASP A 37 23.88 14.58 -7.08
C ASP A 37 25.15 14.51 -6.23
N GLU A 38 26.22 15.19 -6.65
CA GLU A 38 27.40 15.35 -5.81
C GLU A 38 27.07 16.20 -4.58
N VAL A 39 27.43 15.70 -3.40
CA VAL A 39 27.28 16.42 -2.14
C VAL A 39 28.49 17.31 -1.92
N THR A 40 28.21 18.59 -1.66
CA THR A 40 29.21 19.62 -1.42
C THR A 40 28.79 20.48 -0.23
N ALA A 41 29.62 21.48 0.11
CA ALA A 41 29.28 22.47 1.14
C ALA A 41 28.03 23.31 0.83
N GLU A 42 27.62 23.36 -0.43
CA GLU A 42 26.44 24.12 -0.88
C GLU A 42 25.17 23.26 -0.90
N THR A 43 25.30 21.95 -0.72
CA THR A 43 24.16 21.04 -0.64
C THR A 43 23.37 21.35 0.64
N PRO A 44 22.05 21.62 0.55
CA PRO A 44 21.22 21.86 1.72
C PRO A 44 21.28 20.67 2.69
N PRO A 45 21.60 20.89 3.98
CA PRO A 45 21.70 19.80 4.95
C PRO A 45 20.44 18.96 5.09
N GLU A 46 19.28 19.61 5.03
CA GLU A 46 17.94 19.02 5.12
C GLU A 46 17.72 17.98 4.01
N LEU A 47 18.26 18.23 2.81
CA LEU A 47 18.15 17.32 1.68
C LEU A 47 18.87 15.99 1.94
N VAL A 48 19.99 16.03 2.67
CA VAL A 48 20.71 14.83 3.10
C VAL A 48 19.93 14.11 4.19
N ALA A 49 19.45 14.84 5.22
CA ALA A 49 18.68 14.26 6.32
C ALA A 49 17.36 13.60 5.87
N THR A 50 16.72 14.12 4.83
CA THR A 50 15.50 13.51 4.25
C THR A 50 15.79 12.17 3.56
N ASN A 51 17.02 11.96 3.06
CA ASN A 51 17.34 10.84 2.17
C ASN A 51 18.37 9.85 2.75
N ASP A 52 18.98 10.16 3.90
CA ASP A 52 19.95 9.32 4.60
C ASP A 52 19.44 9.02 6.02
N ALA A 53 19.23 7.75 6.33
CA ALA A 53 18.64 7.33 7.60
C ALA A 53 19.57 7.57 8.81
N ASP A 54 20.87 7.76 8.59
CA ASP A 54 21.85 8.01 9.66
C ASP A 54 21.89 9.49 10.09
N VAL A 55 21.09 10.36 9.46
CA VAL A 55 21.02 11.79 9.73
C VAL A 55 19.57 12.20 9.98
N VAL A 56 19.23 12.64 11.20
CA VAL A 56 17.87 13.10 11.52
C VAL A 56 17.68 14.59 11.19
N ASP A 57 16.55 14.95 10.59
CA ASP A 57 16.12 16.35 10.49
C ASP A 57 15.34 16.74 11.74
N LEU A 58 16.01 17.37 12.71
CA LEU A 58 15.36 17.81 13.94
C LEU A 58 14.40 18.97 13.69
N THR A 59 14.62 19.80 12.66
CA THR A 59 13.72 20.91 12.36
C THR A 59 12.36 20.40 11.92
N ASP A 60 12.32 19.43 11.01
CA ASP A 60 11.06 18.81 10.58
C ASP A 60 10.47 17.90 11.66
N HIS A 61 11.29 17.12 12.36
CA HIS A 61 10.83 16.17 13.38
C HIS A 61 10.14 16.86 14.57
N VAL A 62 10.51 18.10 14.91
CA VAL A 62 9.95 18.84 16.04
C VAL A 62 9.01 19.99 15.65
N ALA A 63 8.76 20.21 14.36
CA ALA A 63 7.94 21.33 13.87
C ALA A 63 6.50 21.36 14.43
N GLY A 64 5.99 20.22 14.93
CA GLY A 64 4.68 20.09 15.55
C GLY A 64 4.66 20.22 17.08
N THR A 65 5.82 20.44 17.71
CA THR A 65 6.01 20.34 19.16
C THR A 65 6.78 21.56 19.68
N PRO A 66 6.09 22.69 19.90
CA PRO A 66 6.73 23.94 20.31
C PRO A 66 7.48 23.81 21.65
N GLU A 67 7.12 22.85 22.49
CA GLU A 67 7.78 22.55 23.77
C GLU A 67 9.24 22.08 23.59
N LEU A 68 9.64 21.66 22.38
CA LEU A 68 11.01 21.25 22.04
C LEU A 68 11.88 22.40 21.51
N GLU A 69 11.32 23.56 21.20
CA GLU A 69 12.07 24.72 20.70
C GLU A 69 13.13 25.18 21.71
N ASP A 70 12.73 25.43 22.96
CA ASP A 70 13.63 25.90 24.02
C ASP A 70 14.75 24.88 24.37
N PRO A 71 14.45 23.57 24.56
CA PRO A 71 15.48 22.54 24.75
C PRO A 71 16.48 22.45 23.60
N LEU A 72 16.02 22.46 22.35
CA LEU A 72 16.90 22.39 21.18
C LEU A 72 17.74 23.64 21.03
N GLN A 73 17.14 24.82 21.20
CA GLN A 73 17.87 26.09 21.18
C GLN A 73 18.94 26.13 22.28
N THR A 74 18.62 25.65 23.47
CA THR A 74 19.59 25.52 24.57
C THR A 74 20.74 24.59 24.19
N ALA A 75 20.45 23.44 23.60
CA ALA A 75 21.47 22.50 23.14
C ALA A 75 22.33 23.09 22.01
N VAL A 76 21.76 23.88 21.09
CA VAL A 76 22.51 24.59 20.04
C VAL A 76 23.44 25.65 20.64
N GLU A 77 22.96 26.44 21.59
CA GLU A 77 23.71 27.57 22.16
C GLU A 77 24.82 27.12 23.11
N THR A 78 24.54 26.09 23.91
CA THR A 78 25.44 25.64 24.99
C THR A 78 26.16 24.33 24.68
N GLY A 79 25.74 23.64 23.62
CA GLY A 79 26.21 22.31 23.23
C GLY A 79 25.44 21.15 23.87
N ARG A 80 24.63 21.42 24.91
CA ARG A 80 23.90 20.39 25.66
C ARG A 80 22.65 20.95 26.35
N PHE A 81 21.53 20.26 26.19
CA PHE A 81 20.39 20.36 27.08
C PHE A 81 20.32 19.12 27.96
N ASP A 82 20.02 19.30 29.24
CA ASP A 82 19.84 18.21 30.21
C ASP A 82 18.79 18.68 31.22
N GLY A 83 17.58 18.14 31.09
CA GLY A 83 16.47 18.61 31.90
C GLY A 83 15.16 17.86 31.66
N SER A 84 14.16 18.25 32.43
CA SER A 84 12.79 17.74 32.26
C SER A 84 12.16 18.29 30.99
N VAL A 85 11.40 17.44 30.31
CA VAL A 85 10.61 17.79 29.12
C VAL A 85 9.14 17.47 29.36
N GLU A 86 8.25 18.11 28.61
CA GLU A 86 6.82 17.79 28.64
C GLU A 86 6.57 16.37 28.10
N PRO A 87 5.51 15.67 28.55
CA PRO A 87 5.20 14.31 28.08
C PRO A 87 5.07 14.19 26.56
N GLU A 88 4.48 15.20 25.91
CA GLU A 88 4.34 15.28 24.45
C GLU A 88 5.70 15.40 23.75
N ALA A 89 6.59 16.22 24.30
CA ALA A 89 7.98 16.36 23.85
C ALA A 89 8.79 15.06 24.04
N HIS A 90 8.55 14.36 25.15
CA HIS A 90 9.15 13.06 25.41
C HIS A 90 8.75 12.02 24.35
N ILE A 91 7.47 11.94 23.96
CA ILE A 91 7.02 11.00 22.92
C ILE A 91 7.75 11.26 21.59
N VAL A 92 7.85 12.53 21.17
CA VAL A 92 8.48 12.90 19.90
C VAL A 92 9.98 12.60 19.90
N LEU A 93 10.67 12.87 21.01
CA LEU A 93 12.09 12.55 21.14
C LEU A 93 12.34 11.03 21.18
N SER A 94 11.48 10.26 21.85
CA SER A 94 11.57 8.80 21.91
C SER A 94 11.36 8.10 20.56
N ASP A 95 10.80 8.79 19.56
CA ASP A 95 10.68 8.27 18.19
C ASP A 95 11.97 8.40 17.38
N VAL A 96 12.94 9.21 17.83
CA VAL A 96 14.27 9.30 17.22
C VAL A 96 15.05 8.02 17.51
N HIS A 97 15.63 7.42 16.48
CA HIS A 97 16.33 6.14 16.65
C HIS A 97 17.67 6.32 17.40
N ASP A 98 17.95 5.40 18.34
CA ASP A 98 19.12 5.45 19.23
C ASP A 98 20.49 5.40 18.49
N ASP A 99 20.50 4.95 17.24
CA ASP A 99 21.70 4.78 16.42
C ASP A 99 22.05 6.00 15.55
N VAL A 100 21.21 7.03 15.55
CA VAL A 100 21.45 8.27 14.80
C VAL A 100 22.57 9.08 15.45
N ARG A 101 23.59 9.43 14.66
CA ARG A 101 24.81 10.11 15.15
C ARG A 101 24.92 11.56 14.68
N PHE A 102 24.09 11.96 13.73
CA PHE A 102 24.09 13.29 13.15
C PHE A 102 22.69 13.84 13.06
N ALA A 103 22.57 15.15 13.22
CA ALA A 103 21.32 15.86 13.09
C ALA A 103 21.50 17.11 12.22
N VAL A 104 20.41 17.49 11.56
CA VAL A 104 20.23 18.80 10.96
C VAL A 104 19.26 19.60 11.81
N TYR A 105 19.64 20.82 12.14
CA TYR A 105 18.75 21.77 12.80
C TYR A 105 19.03 23.17 12.29
N GLU A 106 17.99 23.88 11.86
CA GLU A 106 18.06 25.23 11.26
C GLU A 106 19.11 25.34 10.13
N GLY A 107 19.17 24.32 9.27
CA GLY A 107 20.06 24.26 8.11
C GLY A 107 21.54 24.11 8.44
N ARG A 108 21.86 23.48 9.58
CA ARG A 108 23.24 23.17 9.97
C ARG A 108 23.38 21.75 10.47
N TYR A 109 24.55 21.16 10.22
CA TYR A 109 24.89 19.84 10.71
C TYR A 109 25.44 19.89 12.14
N TYR A 110 25.01 18.90 12.93
CA TYR A 110 25.49 18.65 14.28
C TYR A 110 25.85 17.17 14.44
N ARG A 111 26.90 16.88 15.19
CA ARG A 111 27.01 15.60 15.89
C ARG A 111 25.96 15.58 16.98
N PHE A 112 25.21 14.50 17.01
CA PHE A 112 24.00 14.38 17.79
C PHE A 112 24.10 13.18 18.74
N SER A 113 23.63 13.38 19.96
CA SER A 113 23.22 12.28 20.83
C SER A 113 21.98 12.68 21.60
N LEU A 114 21.12 11.69 21.83
CA LEU A 114 19.88 11.83 22.58
C LEU A 114 19.81 10.69 23.59
N ASP A 115 19.53 11.05 24.85
CA ASP A 115 19.13 10.10 25.88
C ASP A 115 17.79 10.58 26.44
N VAL A 116 16.77 9.73 26.36
CA VAL A 116 15.43 10.05 26.86
C VAL A 116 15.18 9.22 28.12
N SER A 117 14.80 9.88 29.20
CA SER A 117 14.56 9.27 30.51
C SER A 117 13.06 9.27 30.83
N ASP A 118 12.57 8.14 31.34
CA ASP A 118 11.16 7.97 31.76
C ASP A 118 10.91 8.44 33.21
N GLU A 119 11.92 8.37 34.09
CA GLU A 119 11.77 8.68 35.52
C GLU A 119 13.02 9.34 36.14
N PRO A 120 13.04 10.67 36.32
CA PRO A 120 11.99 11.62 35.91
C PRO A 120 11.92 11.77 34.39
N ILE A 121 10.73 12.10 33.87
CA ILE A 121 10.54 12.40 32.44
C ILE A 121 11.47 13.56 32.06
N GLY A 122 12.39 13.28 31.13
CA GLY A 122 13.45 14.21 30.75
C GLY A 122 14.18 13.76 29.50
N ALA A 123 15.06 14.64 29.02
CA ALA A 123 15.93 14.34 27.90
C ALA A 123 17.30 15.02 28.09
N GLU A 124 18.35 14.31 27.66
CA GLU A 124 19.67 14.85 27.44
C GLU A 124 19.90 14.94 25.93
N ILE A 125 20.03 16.16 25.41
CA ILE A 125 20.24 16.44 24.00
C ILE A 125 21.62 17.08 23.84
N THR A 126 22.50 16.46 23.08
CA THR A 126 23.83 17.04 22.77
C THR A 126 23.89 17.40 21.29
N LEU A 127 24.24 18.66 21.01
CA LEU A 127 24.42 19.18 19.64
C LEU A 127 25.78 19.85 19.53
N SER A 128 26.69 19.21 18.80
CA SER A 128 28.02 19.76 18.53
C SER A 128 28.16 20.10 17.04
N PRO A 129 28.36 21.38 16.66
CA PRO A 129 28.46 21.77 15.26
C PRO A 129 29.47 20.93 14.49
N THR A 130 29.10 20.51 13.27
CA THR A 130 29.98 19.77 12.37
C THR A 130 29.78 20.23 10.93
N ASP A 131 30.57 19.67 10.01
CA ASP A 131 30.56 20.02 8.61
C ASP A 131 30.06 18.85 7.75
N TRP A 132 29.57 19.19 6.56
CA TRP A 132 29.00 18.23 5.62
C TRP A 132 29.95 17.06 5.30
N ARG A 133 31.27 17.31 5.26
CA ARG A 133 32.26 16.30 4.88
C ARG A 133 32.44 15.29 6.00
N THR A 134 32.47 15.75 7.26
CA THR A 134 32.48 14.86 8.43
C THR A 134 31.24 13.94 8.45
N VAL A 135 30.05 14.48 8.14
CA VAL A 135 28.82 13.68 8.05
C VAL A 135 28.94 12.68 6.90
N ALA A 136 29.33 13.15 5.72
CA ALA A 136 29.44 12.32 4.54
C ALA A 136 30.46 11.16 4.69
N GLU A 137 31.60 11.43 5.32
CA GLU A 137 32.61 10.41 5.63
C GLU A 137 32.11 9.33 6.60
N ALA A 138 31.11 9.65 7.43
CA ALA A 138 30.64 8.78 8.50
C ALA A 138 29.35 8.00 8.17
N THR A 139 28.55 8.47 7.21
CA THR A 139 27.28 7.85 6.80
C THR A 139 27.33 7.25 5.39
N ALA A 140 28.25 7.68 4.53
CA ALA A 140 28.25 7.20 3.15
C ALA A 140 28.62 5.71 3.02
N ASP A 141 27.77 4.98 2.31
CA ASP A 141 28.03 3.59 1.94
C ASP A 141 28.96 3.50 0.71
N PRO A 142 29.82 2.49 0.62
CA PRO A 142 30.60 2.25 -0.59
C PRO A 142 29.69 1.97 -1.79
N ALA A 143 29.80 2.76 -2.87
CA ALA A 143 29.01 2.55 -4.08
C ALA A 143 29.24 1.17 -4.72
N ALA A 144 30.37 0.51 -4.43
CA ALA A 144 30.68 -0.84 -4.89
C ALA A 144 29.74 -1.91 -4.32
N ASP A 145 29.24 -1.69 -3.10
CA ASP A 145 28.34 -2.61 -2.38
C ASP A 145 26.86 -2.30 -2.66
N ALA A 146 26.59 -1.16 -3.31
CA ALA A 146 25.26 -0.73 -3.67
C ALA A 146 24.63 -1.57 -4.80
N SER A 147 23.30 -1.48 -4.91
CA SER A 147 22.56 -2.20 -5.95
C SER A 147 23.01 -1.78 -7.37
N PRO A 148 22.83 -2.63 -8.40
CA PRO A 148 23.12 -2.26 -9.79
C PRO A 148 22.45 -0.95 -10.21
N GLU A 149 21.27 -0.67 -9.68
CA GLU A 149 20.47 0.51 -9.97
C GLU A 149 21.07 1.79 -9.40
N VAL A 150 21.57 1.74 -8.15
CA VAL A 150 22.30 2.84 -7.51
C VAL A 150 23.58 3.15 -8.27
N ARG A 151 24.36 2.12 -8.60
CA ARG A 151 25.62 2.27 -9.33
C ARG A 151 25.39 2.94 -10.68
N LYS A 152 24.35 2.51 -11.41
CA LYS A 152 23.96 3.13 -12.67
C LYS A 152 23.56 4.59 -12.51
N ALA A 153 22.79 4.94 -11.47
CA ALA A 153 22.43 6.32 -11.20
C ALA A 153 23.67 7.20 -10.93
N ILE A 154 24.66 6.67 -10.19
CA ILE A 154 25.94 7.33 -9.93
C ILE A 154 26.77 7.47 -11.22
N ASP A 155 26.81 6.42 -12.06
CA ASP A 155 27.57 6.43 -13.33
C ASP A 155 26.98 7.40 -14.37
N ASP A 156 25.65 7.40 -14.51
CA ASP A 156 24.93 8.16 -15.54
C ASP A 156 24.47 9.55 -15.03
N GLY A 157 24.65 9.85 -13.74
CA GLY A 157 24.11 11.02 -13.03
C GLY A 157 22.60 10.97 -12.76
N SER A 158 21.86 10.16 -13.54
CA SER A 158 20.46 9.84 -13.31
C SER A 158 20.09 8.51 -13.95
N ALA A 159 19.16 7.78 -13.34
CA ALA A 159 18.62 6.55 -13.91
C ALA A 159 17.12 6.42 -13.66
N ALA A 160 16.37 6.17 -14.72
CA ALA A 160 14.98 5.74 -14.64
C ALA A 160 14.93 4.26 -14.24
N GLN A 161 14.19 3.95 -13.18
CA GLN A 161 14.13 2.60 -12.62
C GLN A 161 12.68 2.15 -12.42
N ASP A 162 12.44 0.86 -12.64
CA ASP A 162 11.14 0.20 -12.46
C ASP A 162 10.93 -0.30 -11.01
N SER A 163 11.94 -0.14 -10.15
CA SER A 163 11.94 -0.60 -8.74
C SER A 163 12.37 0.51 -7.78
N PHE A 164 11.95 0.38 -6.52
CA PHE A 164 12.42 1.27 -5.45
C PHE A 164 13.93 1.11 -5.27
N VAL A 165 14.64 2.23 -5.36
CA VAL A 165 16.05 2.34 -5.03
C VAL A 165 16.17 2.85 -3.60
N VAL A 166 17.10 2.28 -2.83
CA VAL A 166 17.43 2.77 -1.49
C VAL A 166 18.08 4.14 -1.66
N SER A 167 17.40 5.19 -1.20
CA SER A 167 18.00 6.52 -1.09
C SER A 167 19.08 6.49 -0.02
N GLY A 168 20.12 7.30 -0.21
CA GLY A 168 21.21 7.38 0.74
C GLY A 168 22.43 8.06 0.15
N LEU A 169 23.43 8.22 1.01
CA LEU A 169 24.71 8.76 0.62
C LEU A 169 25.66 7.64 0.22
N TYR A 170 26.30 7.79 -0.93
CA TYR A 170 27.24 6.80 -1.47
C TYR A 170 28.57 7.43 -1.80
N VAL A 171 29.66 6.73 -1.51
CA VAL A 171 31.02 7.18 -1.87
C VAL A 171 31.58 6.38 -3.04
N ARG A 172 32.11 7.11 -4.03
CA ARG A 172 32.84 6.53 -5.16
C ARG A 172 34.03 7.41 -5.52
N ASP A 173 35.21 6.80 -5.57
CA ASP A 173 36.46 7.46 -5.95
C ASP A 173 36.77 8.75 -5.14
N GLY A 174 36.26 8.84 -3.91
CA GLY A 174 36.41 10.00 -3.02
C GLY A 174 35.38 11.12 -3.22
N THR A 175 34.42 10.93 -4.11
CA THR A 175 33.25 11.81 -4.31
C THR A 175 32.03 11.21 -3.62
N TYR A 176 31.26 12.06 -2.94
CA TYR A 176 30.03 11.68 -2.23
C TYR A 176 28.83 12.02 -3.10
N HIS A 177 27.98 11.03 -3.36
CA HIS A 177 26.79 11.14 -4.18
C HIS A 177 25.55 10.88 -3.33
N LEU A 178 24.65 11.85 -3.28
CA LEU A 178 23.32 11.66 -2.69
C LEU A 178 22.40 11.08 -3.75
N VAL A 179 22.01 9.83 -3.55
CA VAL A 179 21.07 9.15 -4.44
C VAL A 179 19.68 9.34 -3.88
N ARG A 180 18.82 9.98 -4.66
CA ARG A 180 17.46 10.34 -4.25
C ARG A 180 16.51 10.29 -5.45
N PRO A 181 15.20 10.12 -5.22
CA PRO A 181 14.23 10.34 -6.28
C PRO A 181 14.27 11.80 -6.76
N GLU A 182 14.14 12.01 -8.07
CA GLU A 182 14.03 13.36 -8.65
C GLU A 182 12.76 14.08 -8.14
N SER A 183 11.70 13.30 -7.90
CA SER A 183 10.43 13.79 -7.35
C SER A 183 9.90 12.83 -6.29
N GLU A 184 9.77 13.31 -5.06
CA GLU A 184 9.08 12.59 -3.97
C GLU A 184 7.61 12.29 -4.32
N GLY A 185 6.97 13.20 -5.06
CA GLY A 185 5.63 12.98 -5.61
C GLY A 185 5.57 11.83 -6.63
N ALA A 186 6.66 11.56 -7.35
CA ALA A 186 6.76 10.39 -8.22
C ALA A 186 6.98 9.10 -7.43
N VAL A 187 7.68 9.13 -6.29
CA VAL A 187 7.81 7.97 -5.38
C VAL A 187 6.49 7.65 -4.71
N ALA A 188 5.81 8.65 -4.14
CA ALA A 188 4.48 8.49 -3.58
C ALA A 188 3.49 8.05 -4.68
N GLY A 189 3.56 8.65 -5.86
CA GLY A 189 2.76 8.28 -7.02
C GLY A 189 2.99 6.84 -7.48
N ASN A 190 4.25 6.39 -7.55
CA ASN A 190 4.60 5.01 -7.92
C ASN A 190 4.23 4.03 -6.80
N PHE A 191 4.35 4.42 -5.54
CA PHE A 191 3.84 3.66 -4.40
C PHE A 191 2.33 3.50 -4.46
N PHE A 192 1.57 4.58 -4.63
CA PHE A 192 0.11 4.53 -4.77
C PHE A 192 -0.35 3.85 -6.05
N ALA A 193 0.42 3.93 -7.14
CA ALA A 193 0.12 3.20 -8.36
C ALA A 193 0.44 1.71 -8.20
N THR A 194 1.54 1.35 -7.55
CA THR A 194 1.92 -0.05 -7.28
C THR A 194 0.95 -0.70 -6.29
N VAL A 195 0.66 -0.02 -5.18
CA VAL A 195 -0.34 -0.43 -4.19
C VAL A 195 -1.74 -0.40 -4.80
N GLY A 196 -2.11 0.66 -5.52
CA GLY A 196 -3.39 0.77 -6.21
C GLY A 196 -3.56 -0.32 -7.27
N GLY A 197 -2.57 -0.56 -8.11
CA GLY A 197 -2.53 -1.63 -9.10
C GLY A 197 -2.68 -3.00 -8.45
N PHE A 198 -1.98 -3.23 -7.33
CA PHE A 198 -2.09 -4.44 -6.52
C PHE A 198 -3.50 -4.65 -5.93
N LEU A 199 -4.18 -3.57 -5.55
CA LEU A 199 -5.51 -3.60 -4.94
C LEU A 199 -6.67 -3.57 -5.95
N PHE A 200 -6.51 -2.92 -7.11
CA PHE A 200 -7.54 -2.80 -8.15
C PHE A 200 -7.53 -4.00 -9.12
N ASN A 201 -6.38 -4.60 -9.40
CA ASN A 201 -6.29 -5.80 -10.22
C ASN A 201 -7.22 -6.94 -9.74
N PRO A 202 -7.21 -7.34 -8.44
CA PRO A 202 -8.09 -8.40 -7.95
C PRO A 202 -9.57 -8.03 -8.03
N ILE A 203 -9.90 -6.75 -7.83
CA ILE A 203 -11.27 -6.23 -8.00
C ILE A 203 -11.70 -6.31 -9.47
N GLY A 204 -10.82 -5.95 -10.40
CA GLY A 204 -11.07 -6.02 -11.84
C GLY A 204 -11.41 -7.44 -12.29
N TRP A 205 -10.67 -8.45 -11.81
CA TRP A 205 -10.98 -9.85 -12.09
C TRP A 205 -12.35 -10.27 -11.55
N ALA A 206 -12.71 -9.85 -10.34
CA ALA A 206 -14.04 -10.09 -9.78
C ALA A 206 -15.15 -9.52 -10.68
N TYR A 207 -14.94 -8.34 -11.27
CA TYR A 207 -15.89 -7.72 -12.19
C TYR A 207 -15.97 -8.44 -13.53
N VAL A 208 -14.83 -8.87 -14.08
CA VAL A 208 -14.79 -9.65 -15.32
C VAL A 208 -15.52 -10.98 -15.14
N VAL A 209 -15.21 -11.74 -14.09
CA VAL A 209 -15.86 -13.04 -13.83
C VAL A 209 -17.36 -12.86 -13.56
N SER A 210 -17.74 -11.85 -12.77
CA SER A 210 -19.15 -11.52 -12.53
C SER A 210 -19.87 -11.13 -13.81
N GLY A 211 -19.25 -10.29 -14.66
CA GLY A 211 -19.81 -9.85 -15.93
C GLY A 211 -20.00 -10.99 -16.92
N VAL A 212 -19.00 -11.89 -17.05
CA VAL A 212 -19.11 -13.10 -17.89
C VAL A 212 -20.20 -14.03 -17.37
N GLY A 213 -20.27 -14.24 -16.05
CA GLY A 213 -21.32 -15.06 -15.42
C GLY A 213 -22.72 -14.50 -15.66
N LEU A 214 -22.90 -13.19 -15.52
CA LEU A 214 -24.16 -12.50 -15.83
C LEU A 214 -24.51 -12.59 -17.32
N LEU A 215 -23.54 -12.39 -18.20
CA LEU A 215 -23.74 -12.46 -19.65
C LEU A 215 -24.16 -13.86 -20.08
N ALA A 216 -23.49 -14.90 -19.58
CA ALA A 216 -23.86 -16.29 -19.81
C ALA A 216 -25.28 -16.57 -19.30
N ALA A 217 -25.60 -16.14 -18.08
CA ALA A 217 -26.92 -16.33 -17.49
C ALA A 217 -28.04 -15.63 -18.29
N LEU A 218 -27.77 -14.45 -18.86
CA LEU A 218 -28.71 -13.73 -19.74
C LEU A 218 -28.91 -14.39 -21.10
N GLN A 219 -27.93 -15.17 -21.57
CA GLN A 219 -27.99 -15.89 -22.85
C GLN A 219 -28.65 -17.27 -22.72
N THR A 220 -28.46 -17.95 -21.59
CA THR A 220 -28.88 -19.36 -21.43
C THR A 220 -30.19 -19.54 -20.67
N ARG A 221 -30.64 -18.55 -19.88
CA ARG A 221 -31.88 -18.65 -19.08
C ARG A 221 -33.00 -17.81 -19.68
N ASP A 222 -34.18 -18.42 -19.78
CA ASP A 222 -35.40 -17.73 -20.22
C ASP A 222 -35.96 -16.86 -19.09
N GLY A 223 -35.52 -15.60 -19.06
CA GLY A 223 -36.06 -14.64 -18.12
C GLY A 223 -35.24 -13.35 -18.06
N PRO A 224 -35.86 -12.22 -17.72
CA PRO A 224 -35.14 -10.96 -17.64
C PRO A 224 -34.17 -10.92 -16.44
N ARG A 225 -34.33 -11.82 -15.45
CA ARG A 225 -33.62 -11.83 -14.16
C ARG A 225 -33.05 -13.23 -13.89
N PRO A 226 -31.85 -13.56 -14.35
CA PRO A 226 -31.39 -14.93 -14.38
C PRO A 226 -30.56 -15.34 -13.14
N VAL A 227 -30.33 -14.45 -12.17
CA VAL A 227 -29.43 -14.73 -11.03
C VAL A 227 -30.19 -15.35 -9.86
N ASP A 228 -29.88 -16.60 -9.59
CA ASP A 228 -30.30 -17.36 -8.42
C ASP A 228 -29.16 -17.49 -7.39
N THR A 229 -29.45 -18.02 -6.21
CA THR A 229 -28.46 -18.17 -5.12
C THR A 229 -27.23 -18.97 -5.56
N ARG A 230 -27.43 -20.03 -6.37
CA ARG A 230 -26.34 -20.89 -6.85
C ARG A 230 -25.44 -20.16 -7.83
N SER A 231 -26.01 -19.46 -8.82
CA SER A 231 -25.19 -18.68 -9.77
C SER A 231 -24.45 -17.53 -9.08
N ALA A 232 -25.08 -16.85 -8.12
CA ALA A 232 -24.42 -15.78 -7.38
C ALA A 232 -23.23 -16.27 -6.54
N LEU A 233 -23.37 -17.41 -5.87
CA LEU A 233 -22.29 -18.01 -5.09
C LEU A 233 -21.20 -18.65 -5.96
N ALA A 234 -21.55 -19.17 -7.15
CA ALA A 234 -20.60 -19.78 -8.07
C ALA A 234 -19.53 -18.80 -8.59
N VAL A 235 -19.82 -17.49 -8.56
CA VAL A 235 -18.86 -16.43 -8.94
C VAL A 235 -17.65 -16.41 -7.99
N LEU A 236 -17.84 -16.76 -6.71
CA LEU A 236 -16.76 -16.75 -5.71
C LEU A 236 -15.62 -17.75 -6.05
N PRO A 237 -15.88 -19.07 -6.17
CA PRO A 237 -14.84 -20.02 -6.55
C PRO A 237 -14.38 -19.83 -8.00
N ALA A 238 -15.23 -19.35 -8.91
CA ALA A 238 -14.82 -19.03 -10.27
C ALA A 238 -13.80 -17.88 -10.30
N THR A 239 -14.02 -16.82 -9.50
CA THR A 239 -13.08 -15.71 -9.37
C THR A 239 -11.75 -16.20 -8.79
N LEU A 240 -11.80 -17.00 -7.72
CA LEU A 240 -10.61 -17.60 -7.13
C LEU A 240 -9.81 -18.43 -8.15
N ALA A 241 -10.49 -19.29 -8.92
CA ALA A 241 -9.85 -20.13 -9.93
C ALA A 241 -9.23 -19.33 -11.07
N VAL A 242 -9.97 -18.35 -11.62
CA VAL A 242 -9.46 -17.46 -12.68
C VAL A 242 -8.25 -16.70 -12.18
N MET A 243 -8.29 -16.21 -10.95
CA MET A 243 -7.18 -15.47 -10.36
C MET A 243 -5.97 -16.34 -10.09
N TRP A 244 -6.12 -17.58 -9.63
CA TRP A 244 -4.99 -18.51 -9.54
C TRP A 244 -4.37 -18.80 -10.90
N VAL A 245 -5.19 -18.96 -11.95
CA VAL A 245 -4.66 -19.10 -13.32
C VAL A 245 -3.95 -17.82 -13.76
N ALA A 246 -4.53 -16.64 -13.53
CA ALA A 246 -3.91 -15.37 -13.89
C ALA A 246 -2.58 -15.15 -13.15
N THR A 247 -2.54 -15.44 -11.84
CA THR A 247 -1.33 -15.29 -11.03
C THR A 247 -0.29 -16.36 -11.34
N THR A 248 -0.66 -17.59 -11.75
CA THR A 248 0.32 -18.58 -12.25
C THR A 248 0.99 -18.14 -13.54
N LEU A 249 0.22 -17.62 -14.50
CA LEU A 249 0.70 -17.23 -15.83
C LEU A 249 1.51 -15.92 -15.83
N SER A 250 1.16 -15.00 -14.93
CA SER A 250 1.66 -13.61 -15.00
C SER A 250 2.53 -13.21 -13.81
N GLY A 251 2.54 -13.98 -12.72
CA GLY A 251 3.10 -13.53 -11.46
C GLY A 251 4.62 -13.65 -11.35
N THR A 252 5.24 -12.56 -10.91
CA THR A 252 6.52 -12.52 -10.18
C THR A 252 6.22 -12.17 -8.71
N GLY A 253 7.08 -12.54 -7.76
CA GLY A 253 6.87 -12.28 -6.31
C GLY A 253 6.41 -13.47 -5.47
N SER A 254 6.15 -13.21 -4.18
CA SER A 254 5.91 -14.23 -3.14
C SER A 254 4.72 -15.15 -3.44
N VAL A 255 4.91 -16.46 -3.23
CA VAL A 255 3.88 -17.50 -3.38
C VAL A 255 2.67 -17.20 -2.48
N ALA A 256 2.91 -16.77 -1.25
CA ALA A 256 1.84 -16.44 -0.31
C ALA A 256 0.96 -15.28 -0.84
N MET A 257 1.57 -14.25 -1.43
CA MET A 257 0.84 -13.11 -1.99
C MET A 257 0.04 -13.50 -3.24
N ARG A 258 0.61 -14.35 -4.10
CA ARG A 258 0.01 -14.79 -5.38
C ARG A 258 -1.17 -15.75 -5.22
N TYR A 259 -1.18 -16.56 -4.17
CA TYR A 259 -2.18 -17.62 -4.01
C TYR A 259 -3.12 -17.44 -2.82
N ALA A 260 -2.75 -16.62 -1.83
CA ALA A 260 -3.63 -16.24 -0.72
C ALA A 260 -4.08 -14.78 -0.88
N LEU A 261 -3.21 -13.81 -0.62
CA LEU A 261 -3.65 -12.44 -0.42
C LEU A 261 -4.43 -11.84 -1.60
N VAL A 262 -3.85 -11.87 -2.80
CA VAL A 262 -4.44 -11.22 -3.99
C VAL A 262 -5.76 -11.89 -4.42
N PRO A 263 -5.84 -13.22 -4.58
CA PRO A 263 -7.09 -13.88 -4.97
C PRO A 263 -8.24 -13.66 -4.00
N PHE A 264 -7.98 -13.65 -2.69
CA PHE A 264 -9.03 -13.51 -1.70
C PHE A 264 -9.63 -12.09 -1.63
N ILE A 265 -8.88 -11.04 -1.97
CA ILE A 265 -9.43 -9.69 -2.20
C ILE A 265 -10.49 -9.72 -3.31
N GLY A 266 -10.19 -10.41 -4.41
CA GLY A 266 -11.13 -10.57 -5.53
C GLY A 266 -12.38 -11.37 -5.14
N VAL A 267 -12.23 -12.41 -4.29
CA VAL A 267 -13.37 -13.16 -3.75
C VAL A 267 -14.27 -12.28 -2.88
N VAL A 268 -13.69 -11.44 -2.01
CA VAL A 268 -14.46 -10.49 -1.20
C VAL A 268 -15.20 -9.48 -2.08
N ALA A 269 -14.56 -8.97 -3.13
CA ALA A 269 -15.23 -8.10 -4.10
C ALA A 269 -16.39 -8.83 -4.81
N ALA A 270 -16.17 -10.05 -5.30
CA ALA A 270 -17.19 -10.86 -5.98
C ALA A 270 -18.43 -11.16 -5.11
N PHE A 271 -18.27 -11.17 -3.79
CA PHE A 271 -19.38 -11.36 -2.83
C PHE A 271 -20.48 -10.29 -2.96
N GLY A 272 -20.17 -9.13 -3.53
CA GLY A 272 -21.16 -8.08 -3.81
C GLY A 272 -22.36 -8.56 -4.62
N LEU A 273 -22.15 -9.51 -5.54
CA LEU A 273 -23.24 -10.05 -6.35
C LEU A 273 -24.23 -10.87 -5.50
N PHE A 274 -23.73 -11.67 -4.55
CA PHE A 274 -24.55 -12.38 -3.58
C PHE A 274 -25.19 -11.41 -2.57
N ALA A 275 -24.46 -10.40 -2.12
CA ALA A 275 -25.00 -9.39 -1.23
C ALA A 275 -26.18 -8.64 -1.84
N GLY A 276 -26.08 -8.23 -3.12
CA GLY A 276 -27.17 -7.62 -3.87
C GLY A 276 -28.41 -8.52 -4.00
N LEU A 277 -28.20 -9.82 -4.23
CA LEU A 277 -29.28 -10.82 -4.24
C LEU A 277 -30.00 -10.87 -2.88
N CYS A 278 -29.25 -10.96 -1.79
CA CYS A 278 -29.80 -11.02 -0.43
C CYS A 278 -30.55 -9.75 -0.05
N LEU A 279 -30.01 -8.57 -0.39
CA LEU A 279 -30.67 -7.29 -0.17
C LEU A 279 -32.02 -7.21 -0.89
N ARG A 280 -32.09 -7.68 -2.14
CA ARG A 280 -33.36 -7.71 -2.88
C ARG A 280 -34.37 -8.66 -2.25
N ARG A 281 -33.92 -9.81 -1.76
CA ARG A 281 -34.78 -10.81 -1.11
C ARG A 281 -35.06 -10.51 0.36
N ARG A 282 -34.51 -9.41 0.91
CA ARG A 282 -34.54 -9.08 2.35
C ARG A 282 -34.03 -10.24 3.22
N ALA A 283 -33.09 -11.02 2.69
CA ALA A 283 -32.51 -12.19 3.34
C ALA A 283 -31.31 -11.78 4.21
N TRP A 284 -31.59 -11.07 5.31
CA TRP A 284 -30.57 -10.51 6.20
C TRP A 284 -29.73 -11.57 6.92
N GLY A 285 -30.33 -12.71 7.28
CA GLY A 285 -29.62 -13.81 7.93
C GLY A 285 -28.48 -14.38 7.07
N PRO A 286 -28.76 -14.87 5.85
CA PRO A 286 -27.74 -15.35 4.93
C PRO A 286 -26.67 -14.31 4.58
N LEU A 287 -27.04 -13.03 4.50
CA LEU A 287 -26.10 -11.94 4.27
C LEU A 287 -25.10 -11.81 5.43
N ALA A 288 -25.61 -11.71 6.67
CA ALA A 288 -24.76 -11.57 7.86
C ALA A 288 -23.85 -12.79 8.05
N VAL A 289 -24.40 -14.00 7.94
CA VAL A 289 -23.62 -15.24 8.05
C VAL A 289 -22.57 -15.34 6.95
N GLY A 290 -22.94 -15.07 5.70
CA GLY A 290 -22.02 -15.11 4.56
C GLY A 290 -20.86 -14.12 4.73
N SER A 291 -21.13 -12.89 5.16
CA SER A 291 -20.10 -11.88 5.41
C SER A 291 -19.13 -12.30 6.51
N VAL A 292 -19.64 -12.79 7.65
CA VAL A 292 -18.79 -13.22 8.78
C VAL A 292 -17.93 -14.42 8.39
N VAL A 293 -18.53 -15.42 7.74
CA VAL A 293 -17.79 -16.61 7.28
C VAL A 293 -16.72 -16.22 6.27
N LEU A 294 -17.03 -15.34 5.32
CA LEU A 294 -16.07 -14.91 4.31
C LEU A 294 -14.89 -14.16 4.94
N CYS A 295 -15.15 -13.17 5.80
CA CYS A 295 -14.09 -12.45 6.51
C CYS A 295 -13.23 -13.40 7.36
N GLY A 296 -13.87 -14.34 8.07
CA GLY A 296 -13.16 -15.33 8.88
C GLY A 296 -12.27 -16.25 8.05
N VAL A 297 -12.75 -16.72 6.89
CA VAL A 297 -11.96 -17.58 5.99
C VAL A 297 -10.79 -16.81 5.39
N VAL A 298 -11.01 -15.60 4.86
CA VAL A 298 -9.94 -14.76 4.29
C VAL A 298 -8.86 -14.50 5.33
N PHE A 299 -9.26 -14.02 6.50
CA PHE A 299 -8.33 -13.72 7.59
C PHE A 299 -7.55 -14.97 8.03
N ALA A 300 -8.23 -16.12 8.19
CA ALA A 300 -7.57 -17.35 8.58
C ALA A 300 -6.56 -17.85 7.52
N VAL A 301 -6.89 -17.73 6.23
CA VAL A 301 -6.01 -18.12 5.13
C VAL A 301 -4.79 -17.20 5.06
N ASP A 302 -4.98 -15.89 5.19
CA ASP A 302 -3.89 -14.91 5.15
C ASP A 302 -2.94 -15.07 6.34
N VAL A 303 -3.48 -15.25 7.56
CA VAL A 303 -2.68 -15.54 8.76
C VAL A 303 -1.94 -16.87 8.62
N ALA A 304 -2.57 -17.91 8.06
CA ALA A 304 -1.90 -19.19 7.83
C ALA A 304 -0.77 -19.08 6.80
N ALA A 305 -0.91 -18.20 5.80
CA ALA A 305 0.08 -18.03 4.73
C ALA A 305 1.25 -17.10 5.12
N LEU A 306 1.00 -16.08 5.96
CA LEU A 306 1.94 -14.97 6.21
C LEU A 306 2.18 -14.69 7.71
N GLY A 307 1.57 -15.44 8.63
CA GLY A 307 1.70 -15.22 10.07
C GLY A 307 1.08 -13.89 10.51
N VAL A 308 1.76 -13.16 11.40
CA VAL A 308 1.29 -11.87 11.95
C VAL A 308 1.14 -10.81 10.85
N LEU A 309 2.05 -10.79 9.87
CA LEU A 309 1.93 -9.90 8.71
C LEU A 309 0.67 -10.21 7.89
N GLY A 310 0.27 -11.48 7.84
CA GLY A 310 -0.99 -11.91 7.22
C GLY A 310 -2.23 -11.32 7.87
N ALA A 311 -2.23 -11.11 9.19
CA ALA A 311 -3.35 -10.47 9.88
C ALA A 311 -3.53 -9.01 9.43
N ALA A 312 -2.43 -8.26 9.30
CA ALA A 312 -2.45 -6.87 8.88
C ALA A 312 -2.91 -6.74 7.42
N PHE A 313 -2.27 -7.47 6.51
CA PHE A 313 -2.61 -7.42 5.09
C PHE A 313 -3.97 -8.03 4.78
N GLY A 314 -4.38 -9.10 5.47
CA GLY A 314 -5.70 -9.70 5.29
C GLY A 314 -6.83 -8.76 5.74
N THR A 315 -6.62 -8.00 6.82
CA THR A 315 -7.58 -6.98 7.26
C THR A 315 -7.72 -5.87 6.21
N LEU A 316 -6.59 -5.36 5.69
CA LEU A 316 -6.60 -4.38 4.62
C LEU A 316 -7.28 -4.92 3.35
N GLY A 317 -6.98 -6.15 2.97
CA GLY A 317 -7.56 -6.83 1.82
C GLY A 317 -9.07 -7.00 1.93
N ILE A 318 -9.59 -7.31 3.12
CA ILE A 318 -11.03 -7.37 3.40
C ILE A 318 -11.67 -5.99 3.18
N VAL A 319 -11.10 -4.91 3.72
CA VAL A 319 -11.62 -3.54 3.55
C VAL A 319 -11.68 -3.15 2.07
N VAL A 320 -10.61 -3.40 1.34
CA VAL A 320 -10.51 -3.11 -0.08
C VAL A 320 -11.51 -3.94 -0.89
N GLY A 321 -11.60 -5.24 -0.62
CA GLY A 321 -12.55 -6.14 -1.25
C GLY A 321 -14.00 -5.69 -1.02
N TRP A 322 -14.33 -5.24 0.19
CA TRP A 322 -15.65 -4.67 0.49
C TRP A 322 -15.92 -3.38 -0.29
N GLY A 323 -14.92 -2.51 -0.41
CA GLY A 323 -15.00 -1.33 -1.28
C GLY A 323 -15.33 -1.72 -2.73
N GLY A 324 -14.63 -2.71 -3.28
CA GLY A 324 -14.88 -3.26 -4.61
C GLY A 324 -16.26 -3.92 -4.74
N SER A 325 -16.76 -4.57 -3.69
CA SER A 325 -18.05 -5.24 -3.64
C SER A 325 -19.25 -4.29 -3.83
N LEU A 326 -19.13 -3.03 -3.39
CA LEU A 326 -20.20 -2.02 -3.51
C LEU A 326 -20.66 -1.81 -4.95
N LEU A 327 -19.77 -1.90 -5.94
CA LEU A 327 -20.14 -1.77 -7.35
C LEU A 327 -20.87 -3.00 -7.90
N LEU A 328 -20.68 -4.18 -7.32
CA LEU A 328 -21.37 -5.42 -7.73
C LEU A 328 -22.74 -5.59 -7.07
N VAL A 329 -22.98 -4.96 -5.91
CA VAL A 329 -24.26 -5.01 -5.20
C VAL A 329 -25.45 -4.59 -6.08
N PRO A 330 -25.42 -3.46 -6.83
CA PRO A 330 -26.50 -3.10 -7.75
C PRO A 330 -26.77 -4.16 -8.82
N TYR A 331 -25.75 -4.85 -9.32
CA TYR A 331 -25.91 -5.91 -10.32
C TYR A 331 -26.59 -7.15 -9.71
N GLY A 332 -26.13 -7.60 -8.53
CA GLY A 332 -26.80 -8.66 -7.79
C GLY A 332 -28.26 -8.33 -7.51
N TYR A 333 -28.55 -7.08 -7.16
CA TYR A 333 -29.90 -6.59 -6.91
C TYR A 333 -30.74 -6.55 -8.20
N LEU A 334 -30.25 -5.99 -9.30
CA LEU A 334 -31.04 -5.81 -10.54
C LEU A 334 -31.34 -7.14 -11.25
N PHE A 335 -30.42 -8.10 -11.19
CA PHE A 335 -30.50 -9.36 -11.92
C PHE A 335 -31.07 -10.54 -11.10
N ALA A 336 -31.36 -10.36 -9.80
CA ALA A 336 -31.95 -11.39 -8.94
C ALA A 336 -33.30 -11.93 -9.44
N VAL A 337 -33.47 -13.25 -9.43
CA VAL A 337 -34.77 -13.93 -9.60
C VAL A 337 -35.71 -13.57 -8.44
N ASP A 338 -36.96 -13.21 -8.75
CA ASP A 338 -37.99 -12.90 -7.75
C ASP A 338 -38.34 -14.12 -6.89
N PRO A 339 -38.65 -13.92 -5.59
CA PRO A 339 -38.89 -15.02 -4.65
C PRO A 339 -40.05 -15.94 -5.07
N ASP A 340 -41.07 -15.41 -5.74
CA ASP A 340 -42.26 -16.16 -6.14
C ASP A 340 -41.99 -17.22 -7.21
N VAL A 341 -40.96 -17.02 -8.06
CA VAL A 341 -40.57 -17.98 -9.10
C VAL A 341 -39.65 -19.07 -8.53
N ALA A 342 -38.79 -18.73 -7.58
CA ALA A 342 -37.89 -19.69 -6.95
C ALA A 342 -38.61 -20.74 -6.08
N ALA A 343 -39.79 -20.41 -5.55
CA ALA A 343 -40.63 -21.34 -4.79
C ALA A 343 -41.37 -22.35 -5.69
N THR A 344 -41.59 -22.03 -6.97
CA THR A 344 -42.29 -22.94 -7.91
C THR A 344 -41.35 -23.98 -8.52
N GLU A 345 -40.04 -23.76 -8.52
CA GLU A 345 -39.01 -24.71 -8.99
C GLU A 345 -38.45 -25.64 -7.91
N ALA A 346 -38.87 -25.50 -6.64
CA ALA A 346 -38.52 -26.48 -5.61
C ALA A 346 -39.31 -27.77 -5.87
N PRO A 347 -38.67 -28.94 -6.13
CA PRO A 347 -39.41 -30.19 -6.23
C PRO A 347 -40.06 -30.46 -4.87
N ALA A 348 -41.37 -30.69 -4.88
CA ALA A 348 -42.06 -31.28 -3.74
C ALA A 348 -41.39 -32.64 -3.47
N ASN A 349 -40.83 -32.79 -2.27
CA ASN A 349 -40.32 -34.08 -1.78
C ASN A 349 -41.39 -35.17 -1.83
#